data_AF-A0A6G4ZTE0-F1
#
_entry.id   AF-A0A6G4ZTE0-F1
#
_cell.length_a   1.000
_cell.length_b   1.000
_cell.length_c   1.000
_cell.angle_alpha   90.00
_cell.angle_beta   90.00
_cell.angle_gamma   90.00
#
_symmetry.space_group_name_H-M   'P 1'
#
loop_
_entity.id
_entity.type
_entity.pdbx_description
1 polymer ?
#
loop_
_entity_poly.entity_id
_entity_poly.type
_entity_poly.pdbx_seq_one_letter_code
_entity_poly.pdbx_strand_id
1 'polypeptide(L)' 'MFDSIANKFTQLFSSLAGKKKLTEENISDAVRKVRLALLDADVNYSVASQFVRRVKEKAL' A
#
# COMPACT_ATOMS: atom_id res chain seq x y z
N MET A 1 -11.05 -12.35 8.88
CA MET A 1 -11.28 -11.05 8.20
C MET A 1 -9.97 -10.33 7.92
N PHE A 2 -9.01 -10.26 8.86
CA PHE A 2 -7.71 -9.61 8.60
C PHE A 2 -6.75 -10.40 7.70
N ASP A 3 -6.96 -11.72 7.51
CA ASP A 3 -6.11 -12.55 6.65
C ASP A 3 -6.10 -12.12 5.18
N SER A 4 -7.23 -11.62 4.65
CA SER A 4 -7.30 -11.14 3.27
C SER A 4 -6.45 -9.89 3.06
N ILE A 5 -6.42 -9.00 4.06
CA ILE A 5 -5.56 -7.81 4.10
C ILE A 5 -4.10 -8.25 4.22
N ALA A 6 -3.79 -9.11 5.18
CA ALA A 6 -2.43 -9.61 5.43
C ALA A 6 -1.82 -10.23 4.17
N ASN A 7 -2.58 -11.06 3.44
CA ASN A 7 -2.12 -11.68 2.20
C ASN A 7 -1.85 -10.65 1.09
N LYS A 8 -2.72 -9.65 0.91
CA LYS A 8 -2.51 -8.57 -0.08
C LYS A 8 -1.27 -7.75 0.25
N PHE A 9 -1.04 -7.43 1.52
CA PHE A 9 0.15 -6.71 1.96
C PHE A 9 1.43 -7.53 1.76
N THR A 10 1.44 -8.82 2.12
CA THR A 10 2.60 -9.69 1.89
C THR A 10 2.99 -9.73 0.41
N GLN A 11 2.01 -9.87 -0.50
CA GLN A 11 2.29 -9.82 -1.95
C GLN A 11 2.86 -8.48 -2.40
N LEU A 12 2.34 -7.37 -1.87
CA LEU A 12 2.85 -6.03 -2.17
C LEU A 12 4.29 -5.86 -1.68
N PHE A 13 4.61 -6.30 -0.47
CA PHE A 13 5.97 -6.25 0.06
C PHE A 13 6.93 -7.13 -0.74
N SER A 14 6.53 -8.34 -1.16
CA SER A 14 7.33 -9.19 -2.04
C SER A 14 7.63 -8.50 -3.38
N SER A 15 6.65 -7.80 -3.96
CA SER A 15 6.85 -7.04 -5.19
C SER A 15 7.80 -5.84 -5.02
N LEU A 16 7.91 -5.28 -3.82
CA LEU A 16 8.82 -4.17 -3.53
C LEU A 16 10.21 -4.66 -3.16
N ALA A 17 10.32 -5.74 -2.40
CA ALA A 17 11.59 -6.34 -1.96
C ALA A 17 12.45 -6.83 -3.12
N GLY A 18 11.85 -7.21 -4.26
CA GLY A 18 12.57 -7.60 -5.46
C GLY A 18 13.20 -6.44 -6.25
N LYS A 19 12.90 -5.17 -5.92
CA LYS A 19 13.44 -4.02 -6.64
C LYS A 19 14.71 -3.48 -5.97
N LYS A 20 15.82 -3.45 -6.71
CA LYS A 20 17.13 -2.93 -6.26
C LYS A 20 17.11 -1.45 -5.81
N LYS A 21 16.13 -0.67 -6.26
CA LYS A 21 15.99 0.75 -5.92
C LYS A 21 14.52 1.14 -5.84
N LEU A 22 14.14 1.77 -4.74
CA LEU A 22 12.84 2.42 -4.61
C LEU A 22 12.90 3.75 -5.38
N THR A 23 12.04 3.88 -6.39
CA THR A 23 11.86 5.12 -7.15
C THR A 23 10.49 5.70 -6.79
N GLU A 24 10.31 7.01 -6.95
CA GLU A 24 9.00 7.66 -6.71
C GLU A 24 7.86 6.98 -7.48
N GLU A 25 8.13 6.56 -8.71
CA GLU A 25 7.17 5.86 -9.57
C GLU A 25 6.72 4.53 -8.93
N ASN A 26 7.68 3.72 -8.47
CA ASN A 26 7.40 2.45 -7.79
C ASN A 26 6.66 2.64 -6.47
N ILE A 27 7.00 3.68 -5.71
CA ILE A 27 6.34 4.01 -4.44
C ILE A 27 4.90 4.45 -4.70
N SER A 28 4.69 5.32 -5.70
CA SER A 28 3.36 5.81 -6.09
C SER A 28 2.43 4.66 -6.50
N ASP A 29 2.92 3.73 -7.31
CA ASP A 29 2.18 2.55 -7.74
C ASP A 29 1.86 1.61 -6.57
N ALA A 30 2.81 1.39 -5.67
CA ALA A 30 2.62 0.55 -4.49
C ALA A 30 1.53 1.13 -3.57
N VAL A 31 1.62 2.43 -3.29
CA VAL A 31 0.68 3.17 -2.44
C VAL A 31 -0.73 3.16 -3.04
N ARG A 32 -0.85 3.24 -4.37
CA ARG A 32 -2.12 3.12 -5.07
C ARG A 32 -2.76 1.74 -4.88
N LYS A 33 -1.97 0.67 -4.98
CA LYS A 33 -2.44 -0.71 -4.75
C LYS A 33 -2.84 -0.93 -3.28
N VAL A 34 -2.09 -0.38 -2.34
CA VAL A 34 -2.45 -0.40 -0.91
C VAL A 34 -3.80 0.29 -0.67
N ARG A 35 -4.05 1.44 -1.30
CA ARG A 35 -5.35 2.13 -1.19
C ARG A 35 -6.51 1.27 -1.65
N LEU A 36 -6.38 0.61 -2.79
CA LEU A 36 -7.41 -0.29 -3.33
C LEU A 36 -7.63 -1.49 -2.40
N ALA A 37 -6.55 -2.10 -1.89
CA ALA A 37 -6.64 -3.21 -0.95
C ALA A 37 -7.37 -2.85 0.36
N LEU A 38 -7.21 -1.61 0.85
CA LEU A 38 -7.91 -1.11 2.03
C LEU A 38 -9.41 -0.89 1.74
N LEU A 39 -9.75 -0.32 0.58
CA LEU A 39 -11.15 -0.13 0.20
C LEU A 39 -11.87 -1.47 -0.02
N ASP A 40 -11.21 -2.45 -0.64
CA ASP A 40 -11.72 -3.81 -0.81
C ASP A 40 -12.00 -4.55 0.52
N ALA A 41 -11.40 -4.08 1.60
CA ALA A 41 -11.55 -4.64 2.93
C ALA A 41 -12.56 -3.88 3.80
N ASP A 42 -13.45 -3.10 3.16
CA ASP A 42 -14.46 -2.24 3.80
C ASP A 42 -13.87 -1.18 4.75
N VAL A 43 -12.63 -0.73 4.51
CA VAL A 43 -12.05 0.39 5.25
C VAL A 43 -12.61 1.71 4.72
N ASN A 44 -13.00 2.61 5.63
CA ASN A 44 -13.50 3.94 5.27
C ASN A 44 -12.48 4.71 4.41
N TYR A 45 -12.98 5.34 3.34
CA TYR A 45 -12.17 6.12 2.39
C TYR A 45 -11.29 7.20 3.05
N SER A 46 -11.82 7.90 4.06
CA SER A 46 -11.07 8.94 4.79
C SER A 46 -9.88 8.35 5.53
N VAL A 47 -10.05 7.17 6.14
CA VAL A 47 -8.98 6.45 6.84
C VAL A 47 -7.94 5.94 5.84
N ALA A 48 -8.39 5.30 4.76
CA ALA A 48 -7.50 4.78 3.72
C ALA A 48 -6.67 5.90 3.06
N SER A 49 -7.29 7.05 2.76
CA SER A 49 -6.60 8.21 2.17
C SER A 49 -5.59 8.84 3.12
N GLN A 50 -5.93 9.00 4.40
CA GLN A 50 -4.99 9.52 5.39
C GLN A 50 -3.80 8.58 5.60
N PHE A 51 -4.05 7.26 5.66
CA PHE A 51 -3.01 6.26 5.78
C PHE A 51 -2.03 6.33 4.61
N VAL A 52 -2.56 6.30 3.38
CA VAL A 52 -1.78 6.40 2.14
C VAL A 52 -0.94 7.67 2.09
N ARG A 53 -1.51 8.81 2.50
CA ARG A 53 -0.78 10.09 2.56
C ARG A 53 0.41 10.03 3.52
N ARG A 54 0.19 9.53 4.74
CA ARG A 54 1.26 9.38 5.75
C ARG A 54 2.36 8.43 5.29
N VAL A 55 2.00 7.34 4.59
CA VAL A 55 2.98 6.40 4.04
C VAL A 55 3.81 7.07 2.95
N LYS A 56 3.20 7.84 2.05
CA LYS A 56 3.91 8.59 1.01
C LYS A 56 4.87 9.63 1.59
N GLU A 57 4.45 10.36 2.62
CA GLU A 57 5.29 11.35 3.32
C GLU A 57 6.49 10.73 4.04
N LYS A 58 6.40 9.46 4.49
CA LYS A 58 7.51 8.76 5.15
C LYS A 58 8.45 8.02 4.19
N ALA A 59 7.98 7.74 2.98
CA ALA A 59 8.73 6.98 1.98
C ALA A 59 9.54 7.86 1.03
N LEU A 60 9.21 9.15 0.96
CA LEU A 60 9.99 10.22 0.33
C LEU A 60 10.99 10.79 1.34
#